data_AF-A0AAD3U7K0-F1
#
_entry.id   AF-A0AAD3U7K0-F1
#
_cell.length_a   1.000
_cell.length_b   1.000
_cell.length_c   1.000
_cell.angle_alpha   90.00
_cell.angle_beta   90.00
_cell.angle_gamma   90.00
#
_symmetry.space_group_name_H-M   'P 1'
#
loop_
_entity.id
_entity.type
_entity.pdbx_description
1 polymer ?
#
loop_
_entity_poly.entity_id
_entity_poly.type
_entity_poly.pdbx_seq_one_letter_code
_entity_poly.pdbx_strand_id
1 'polypeptide(L)'
;MSWTQGPLRWPASAGSLHTRAQGLLGQLPATQDSAMACLQGLAERAQYRPHPLSEAAAALAGLRSELDRLLVTGRCLTVTPYQHGVGQQQGQQFSLAAPNAVATLAAKLQDGADPLLPTGQLHALAWLVTGNSADALARQLAILCALLPLPEWCATLRRLTADNDPMNQPTAAKVPRWRADEPLSWAPLRPARLTLGAELAQLESLARDSQTPIAKLQGLATRRAERLTALAEAMAELGTLSGTLWHWQGLGDAASLATQLGQSAPPDHSQSMTVGALLLSPSPLTFWQELTP
;
A
#
# COMPACT_ATOMS: atom_id res chain seq x y z
N MET A 1 7.83 -29.03 -27.07
CA MET A 1 6.87 -27.92 -26.87
C MET A 1 7.59 -26.63 -27.27
N SER A 2 7.11 -25.94 -28.31
CA SER A 2 7.74 -24.73 -28.85
C SER A 2 7.09 -23.47 -28.27
N TRP A 3 7.85 -22.38 -28.18
CA TRP A 3 7.30 -21.07 -27.88
C TRP A 3 6.46 -20.58 -29.05
N THR A 4 5.33 -19.95 -28.78
CA THR A 4 4.42 -19.41 -29.80
C THR A 4 4.20 -17.93 -29.56
N GLN A 5 4.31 -17.14 -30.63
CA GLN A 5 3.95 -15.72 -30.58
C GLN A 5 2.45 -15.58 -30.86
N GLY A 6 1.70 -15.05 -29.90
CA GLY A 6 0.27 -14.84 -29.99
C GLY A 6 -0.12 -13.38 -29.71
N PRO A 7 -1.20 -12.86 -30.32
CA PRO A 7 -1.78 -11.61 -29.90
C PRO A 7 -2.47 -11.77 -28.55
N LEU A 8 -2.44 -10.73 -27.73
CA LEU A 8 -3.27 -10.65 -26.54
C LEU A 8 -4.74 -10.54 -26.94
N ARG A 9 -5.59 -11.38 -26.34
CA ARG A 9 -7.05 -11.36 -26.57
C ARG A 9 -7.78 -11.51 -25.26
N TRP A 10 -8.90 -10.81 -25.11
CA TRP A 10 -9.74 -10.98 -23.92
C TRP A 10 -10.20 -12.45 -23.78
N PRO A 11 -10.00 -13.11 -22.62
CA PRO A 11 -10.34 -14.52 -22.43
C PRO A 11 -11.83 -14.82 -22.67
N ALA A 12 -12.12 -15.87 -23.44
CA ALA A 12 -13.48 -16.26 -23.80
C ALA A 12 -14.33 -16.66 -22.57
N SER A 13 -13.71 -17.33 -21.60
CA SER A 13 -14.33 -17.70 -20.33
C SER A 13 -14.71 -16.47 -19.51
N ALA A 14 -13.85 -15.44 -19.47
CA ALA A 14 -14.15 -14.17 -18.81
C ALA A 14 -15.24 -13.39 -19.56
N GLY A 15 -15.20 -13.38 -20.90
CA GLY A 15 -16.26 -12.80 -21.74
C GLY A 15 -17.63 -13.45 -21.51
N SER A 16 -17.70 -14.78 -21.45
CA SER A 16 -18.93 -15.51 -21.16
C SER A 16 -19.50 -15.20 -19.77
N LEU A 17 -18.64 -15.06 -18.76
CA LEU A 17 -19.05 -14.60 -17.42
C LEU A 17 -19.62 -13.18 -17.47
N HIS A 18 -18.95 -12.27 -18.18
CA HIS A 18 -19.40 -10.88 -18.33
C HIS A 18 -20.77 -10.80 -19.02
N THR A 19 -20.97 -11.50 -20.15
CA THR A 19 -22.24 -11.51 -20.89
C THR A 19 -23.40 -12.02 -20.03
N ARG A 20 -23.18 -13.10 -19.27
CA ARG A 20 -24.21 -13.63 -18.36
C ARG A 20 -24.54 -12.64 -17.23
N ALA A 21 -23.53 -11.98 -16.68
CA ALA A 21 -23.74 -10.96 -15.65
C ALA A 21 -24.49 -9.73 -16.22
N GLN A 22 -24.09 -9.24 -17.41
CA GLN A 22 -24.74 -8.12 -18.09
C GLN A 22 -26.22 -8.37 -18.37
N GLY A 23 -26.62 -9.61 -18.70
CA GLY A 23 -28.03 -9.94 -18.93
C GLY A 23 -28.94 -9.63 -17.72
N LEU A 24 -28.43 -9.79 -16.49
CA LEU A 24 -29.14 -9.43 -15.26
C LEU A 24 -28.90 -7.97 -14.86
N LEU A 25 -27.66 -7.50 -14.96
CA LEU A 25 -27.32 -6.12 -14.59
C LEU A 25 -28.02 -5.08 -15.47
N GLY A 26 -28.27 -5.40 -16.74
CA GLY A 26 -28.99 -4.55 -17.68
C GLY A 26 -30.48 -4.35 -17.35
N GLN A 27 -31.06 -5.18 -16.48
CA GLN A 27 -32.45 -5.02 -16.00
C GLN A 27 -32.55 -4.09 -14.78
N LEU A 28 -31.41 -3.79 -14.15
CA LEU A 28 -31.36 -2.97 -12.94
C LEU A 28 -31.82 -1.52 -13.15
N PRO A 29 -31.49 -0.81 -14.25
CA PRO A 29 -31.94 0.56 -14.44
C PRO A 29 -33.48 0.68 -14.43
N ALA A 30 -34.18 -0.17 -15.19
CA ALA A 30 -35.64 -0.13 -15.26
C ALA A 30 -36.32 -0.48 -13.92
N THR A 31 -35.80 -1.47 -13.20
CA THR A 31 -36.31 -1.83 -11.87
C THR A 31 -36.00 -0.75 -10.82
N GLN A 32 -34.84 -0.10 -10.94
CA GLN A 32 -34.44 1.02 -10.10
C GLN A 32 -35.30 2.25 -10.35
N ASP A 33 -35.61 2.59 -11.60
CA ASP A 33 -36.47 3.73 -11.95
C ASP A 33 -37.89 3.55 -11.41
N SER A 34 -38.44 2.34 -11.50
CA SER A 34 -39.74 1.98 -10.91
C SER A 34 -39.72 2.11 -9.38
N ALA A 35 -38.69 1.55 -8.72
CA ALA A 35 -38.52 1.70 -7.27
C ALA A 35 -38.34 3.16 -6.85
N MET A 36 -37.66 3.96 -7.68
CA MET A 36 -37.46 5.38 -7.46
C MET A 36 -38.78 6.17 -7.57
N ALA A 37 -39.61 5.87 -8.56
CA ALA A 37 -40.94 6.47 -8.67
C ALA A 37 -41.82 6.14 -7.45
N CYS A 38 -41.78 4.90 -6.96
CA CYS A 38 -42.46 4.52 -5.72
C CYS A 38 -41.96 5.31 -4.50
N LEU A 39 -40.65 5.48 -4.36
CA LEU A 39 -40.05 6.25 -3.26
C LEU A 39 -40.43 7.73 -3.31
N GLN A 40 -40.47 8.34 -4.50
CA GLN A 40 -40.91 9.72 -4.68
C GLN A 40 -42.38 9.91 -4.28
N GLY A 41 -43.26 8.96 -4.62
CA GLY A 41 -44.66 8.97 -4.20
C GLY A 41 -44.87 8.87 -2.68
N LEU A 42 -43.86 8.42 -1.93
CA LEU A 42 -43.89 8.34 -0.46
C LEU A 42 -43.19 9.52 0.22
N ALA A 43 -42.49 10.39 -0.53
CA ALA A 43 -41.64 11.44 0.02
C ALA A 43 -42.40 12.45 0.89
N GLU A 44 -43.59 12.88 0.46
CA GLU A 44 -44.42 13.83 1.20
C GLU A 44 -44.98 13.24 2.51
N ARG A 45 -45.10 11.91 2.58
CA ARG A 45 -45.65 11.18 3.73
C ARG A 45 -44.57 10.79 4.75
N ALA A 46 -43.31 10.79 4.35
CA ALA A 46 -42.18 10.43 5.18
C ALA A 46 -41.61 11.68 5.88
N GLN A 47 -42.32 12.16 6.91
CA GLN A 47 -41.82 13.24 7.76
C GLN A 47 -40.64 12.71 8.60
N TYR A 48 -39.42 13.17 8.28
CA TYR A 48 -38.21 12.86 9.02
C TYR A 48 -37.75 14.12 9.76
N ARG A 49 -37.69 14.06 11.08
CA ARG A 49 -37.19 15.18 11.91
C ARG A 49 -35.68 14.98 12.12
N PRO A 50 -34.81 15.86 11.59
CA PRO A 50 -33.38 15.77 11.83
C PRO A 50 -33.05 15.90 13.32
N HIS A 51 -31.92 15.34 13.71
CA HIS A 51 -31.39 15.56 15.06
C HIS A 51 -31.01 17.06 15.19
N PRO A 52 -31.26 17.72 16.34
CA PRO A 52 -30.97 19.14 16.52
C PRO A 52 -29.49 19.52 16.31
N LEU A 53 -28.57 18.56 16.41
CA LEU A 53 -27.14 18.77 16.18
C LEU A 53 -26.68 18.50 14.75
N SER A 54 -27.56 18.05 13.85
CA SER A 54 -27.18 17.65 12.48
C SER A 54 -26.59 18.80 11.66
N GLU A 55 -27.13 20.01 11.80
CA GLU A 55 -26.61 21.20 11.09
C GLU A 55 -25.23 21.61 11.59
N ALA A 56 -25.04 21.66 12.91
CA ALA A 56 -23.74 21.94 13.52
C ALA A 56 -22.69 20.87 13.15
N ALA A 57 -23.07 19.60 13.11
CA ALA A 57 -22.20 18.53 12.66
C ALA A 57 -21.85 18.63 11.18
N ALA A 58 -22.78 19.04 10.32
CA ALA A 58 -22.54 19.24 8.89
C ALA A 58 -21.55 20.39 8.62
N ALA A 59 -21.56 21.44 9.44
CA ALA A 59 -20.59 22.54 9.36
C ALA A 59 -19.13 22.08 9.61
N LEU A 60 -18.94 20.92 10.26
CA LEU A 60 -17.63 20.35 10.58
C LEU A 60 -17.14 19.28 9.57
N ALA A 61 -17.80 19.15 8.40
CA ALA A 61 -17.45 18.13 7.39
C ALA A 61 -15.99 18.19 6.90
N GLY A 62 -15.31 19.33 7.06
CA GLY A 62 -13.91 19.52 6.66
C GLY A 62 -12.89 18.81 7.56
N LEU A 63 -13.22 18.50 8.81
CA LEU A 63 -12.26 18.00 9.81
C LEU A 63 -11.62 16.66 9.43
N ARG A 64 -12.32 15.80 8.67
CA ARG A 64 -11.74 14.56 8.14
C ARG A 64 -10.55 14.85 7.22
N SER A 65 -10.71 15.82 6.33
CA SER A 65 -9.65 16.22 5.42
C SER A 65 -8.47 16.85 6.16
N GLU A 66 -8.72 17.57 7.25
CA GLU A 66 -7.65 18.12 8.10
C GLU A 66 -6.88 17.01 8.83
N LEU A 67 -7.59 16.01 9.39
CA LEU A 67 -6.96 14.84 10.00
C LEU A 67 -6.14 14.05 8.97
N ASP A 68 -6.65 13.89 7.74
CA ASP A 68 -5.96 13.19 6.67
C ASP A 68 -4.69 13.94 6.21
N ARG A 69 -4.68 15.28 6.25
CA ARG A 69 -3.46 16.08 5.95
C ARG A 69 -2.32 15.83 6.96
N LEU A 70 -2.62 15.39 8.17
CA LEU A 70 -1.59 15.00 9.14
C LEU A 70 -0.90 13.67 8.76
N LEU A 71 -1.47 12.92 7.82
CA LEU A 71 -0.91 11.68 7.32
C LEU A 71 0.01 11.97 6.16
N VAL A 72 1.30 12.02 6.47
CA VAL A 72 2.35 12.17 5.47
C VAL A 72 3.04 10.83 5.23
N THR A 73 3.30 10.54 3.97
CA THR A 73 4.29 9.54 3.57
C THR A 73 5.65 10.22 3.47
N GLY A 74 6.70 9.50 3.80
CA GLY A 74 8.04 10.04 3.68
C GLY A 74 9.11 8.99 3.92
N ARG A 75 10.35 9.46 4.01
CA ARG A 75 11.52 8.60 4.19
C ARG A 75 12.13 8.87 5.55
N CYS A 76 12.41 7.81 6.29
CA CYS A 76 13.11 7.87 7.56
C CYS A 76 14.49 7.26 7.42
N LEU A 77 15.52 8.05 7.75
CA LEU A 77 16.90 7.59 7.87
C LEU A 77 17.27 7.54 9.35
N THR A 78 17.87 6.43 9.77
CA THR A 78 18.29 6.23 11.15
C THR A 78 19.77 5.83 11.18
N VAL A 79 20.55 6.54 11.99
CA VAL A 79 21.96 6.24 12.26
C VAL A 79 22.10 5.62 13.64
N THR A 80 22.87 4.55 13.77
CA THR A 80 23.11 3.88 15.06
C THR A 80 24.58 3.50 15.24
N PRO A 81 25.07 3.33 16.49
CA PRO A 81 26.46 2.95 16.75
C PRO A 81 26.87 1.60 16.17
N TYR A 82 25.91 0.72 15.89
CA TYR A 82 26.16 -0.65 15.44
C TYR A 82 26.17 -0.78 13.92
N GLN A 83 25.96 0.32 13.19
CA GLN A 83 26.00 0.34 11.74
C GLN A 83 27.46 0.42 11.25
N HIS A 84 27.79 -0.44 10.29
CA HIS A 84 29.12 -0.50 9.69
C HIS A 84 29.52 0.83 9.05
N GLY A 85 30.64 1.40 9.50
CA GLY A 85 31.17 2.68 9.00
C GLY A 85 30.48 3.93 9.57
N VAL A 86 29.56 3.77 10.54
CA VAL A 86 28.89 4.88 11.22
C VAL A 86 29.41 5.02 12.65
N GLY A 87 29.31 3.95 13.44
CA GLY A 87 29.82 3.95 14.81
C GLY A 87 31.34 3.76 14.87
N GLN A 88 31.93 4.25 15.95
CA GLN A 88 33.31 3.96 16.33
C GLN A 88 33.34 2.71 17.21
N GLN A 89 34.23 1.78 16.88
CA GLN A 89 34.49 0.58 17.67
C GLN A 89 35.81 0.75 18.42
N GLN A 90 35.76 0.70 19.75
CA GLN A 90 36.93 0.61 20.62
C GLN A 90 36.84 -0.68 21.43
N GLY A 91 37.60 -1.70 21.04
CA GLY A 91 37.47 -3.05 21.60
C GLY A 91 36.08 -3.64 21.33
N GLN A 92 35.38 -4.04 22.40
CA GLN A 92 34.02 -4.60 22.35
C GLN A 92 32.92 -3.51 22.46
N GLN A 93 33.29 -2.24 22.58
CA GLN A 93 32.33 -1.13 22.75
C GLN A 93 32.10 -0.41 21.42
N PHE A 94 30.82 -0.25 21.06
CA PHE A 94 30.37 0.56 19.93
C PHE A 94 29.81 1.90 20.44
N SER A 95 30.31 3.00 19.91
CA SER A 95 29.88 4.35 20.30
C SER A 95 29.62 5.23 19.08
N LEU A 96 28.70 6.18 19.21
CA LEU A 96 28.43 7.19 18.20
C LEU A 96 28.15 8.51 18.91
N ALA A 97 29.11 9.44 18.84
CA ALA A 97 28.92 10.78 19.37
C ALA A 97 27.88 11.55 18.55
N ALA A 98 27.07 12.39 19.20
CA ALA A 98 26.02 13.15 18.54
C ALA A 98 26.52 14.01 17.36
N PRO A 99 27.67 14.71 17.42
CA PRO A 99 28.21 15.44 16.26
C PRO A 99 28.50 14.53 15.07
N ASN A 100 29.01 13.32 15.33
CA ASN A 100 29.29 12.33 14.28
C ASN A 100 27.99 11.80 13.67
N ALA A 101 26.96 11.54 14.49
CA ALA A 101 25.64 11.15 14.00
C ALA A 101 25.04 12.20 13.06
N VAL A 102 25.12 13.48 13.43
CA VAL A 102 24.67 14.60 12.60
C VAL A 102 25.48 14.70 11.32
N ALA A 103 26.82 14.58 11.39
CA ALA A 103 27.68 14.60 10.21
C ALA A 103 27.35 13.44 9.25
N THR A 104 27.10 12.23 9.75
CA THR A 104 26.69 11.08 8.93
C THR A 104 25.33 11.32 8.27
N LEU A 105 24.34 11.85 8.99
CA LEU A 105 23.03 12.19 8.43
C LEU A 105 23.16 13.26 7.33
N ALA A 106 23.97 14.30 7.57
CA ALA A 106 24.21 15.37 6.62
C ALA A 106 24.94 14.88 5.36
N ALA A 107 25.93 13.99 5.52
CA ALA A 107 26.62 13.36 4.39
C ALA A 107 25.65 12.50 3.57
N LYS A 108 24.72 11.79 4.21
CA LYS A 108 23.72 10.96 3.52
C LYS A 108 22.67 11.73 2.75
N LEU A 109 22.40 12.98 3.11
CA LEU A 109 21.55 13.87 2.31
C LEU A 109 22.24 14.34 1.00
N GLN A 110 23.56 14.13 0.88
CA GLN A 110 24.37 14.49 -0.29
C GLN A 110 24.82 13.25 -1.09
N ASP A 111 24.37 12.05 -0.70
CA ASP A 111 24.77 10.79 -1.32
C ASP A 111 24.04 10.56 -2.66
N GLY A 112 24.52 11.22 -3.72
CA GLY A 112 23.95 11.12 -5.06
C GLY A 112 24.06 9.73 -5.71
N ALA A 113 24.76 8.78 -5.08
CA ALA A 113 24.83 7.39 -5.53
C ALA A 113 23.67 6.53 -4.96
N ASP A 114 22.91 7.03 -3.99
CA ASP A 114 21.74 6.33 -3.45
C ASP A 114 20.52 6.56 -4.36
N PRO A 115 19.99 5.51 -5.03
CA PRO A 115 18.84 5.65 -5.93
C PRO A 115 17.55 6.07 -5.20
N LEU A 116 17.53 5.98 -3.87
CA LEU A 116 16.41 6.38 -3.02
C LEU A 116 16.67 7.70 -2.27
N LEU A 117 17.65 8.51 -2.72
CA LEU A 117 17.83 9.87 -2.21
C LEU A 117 16.55 10.70 -2.47
N PRO A 118 15.99 11.38 -1.45
CA PRO A 118 14.83 12.24 -1.65
C PRO A 118 15.21 13.49 -2.46
N THR A 119 14.35 13.90 -3.40
CA THR A 119 14.57 15.04 -4.30
C THR A 119 13.46 16.09 -4.17
N GLY A 120 13.73 17.33 -4.61
CA GLY A 120 12.79 18.44 -4.56
C GLY A 120 12.78 19.21 -3.23
N GLN A 121 11.71 19.98 -2.98
CA GLN A 121 11.54 20.72 -1.73
C GLN A 121 11.07 19.76 -0.62
N LEU A 122 11.89 19.61 0.42
CA LEU A 122 11.65 18.67 1.52
C LEU A 122 11.43 19.40 2.85
N HIS A 123 10.61 18.81 3.71
CA HIS A 123 10.48 19.21 5.11
C HIS A 123 11.14 18.14 5.98
N ALA A 124 12.06 18.54 6.87
CA ALA A 124 12.87 17.60 7.64
C ALA A 124 12.74 17.82 9.15
N LEU A 125 12.72 16.73 9.91
CA LEU A 125 12.79 16.71 11.37
C LEU A 125 13.82 15.67 11.78
N ALA A 126 14.75 16.05 12.65
CA ALA A 126 15.80 15.17 13.16
C ALA A 126 15.67 15.01 14.68
N TRP A 127 15.76 13.76 15.16
CA TRP A 127 15.75 13.42 16.57
C TRP A 127 17.04 12.70 16.94
N LEU A 128 17.63 13.08 18.08
CA LEU A 128 18.80 12.43 18.66
C LEU A 128 18.47 11.97 20.08
N VAL A 129 18.80 10.73 20.40
CA VAL A 129 18.74 10.18 21.75
C VAL A 129 20.16 9.96 22.23
N THR A 130 20.54 10.55 23.36
CA THR A 130 21.93 10.60 23.81
C THR A 130 22.06 10.18 25.27
N GLY A 131 23.03 9.32 25.54
CA GLY A 131 23.42 8.91 26.90
C GLY A 131 24.92 9.08 27.10
N ASN A 132 25.32 9.32 28.35
CA ASN A 132 26.73 9.34 28.75
C ASN A 132 27.31 7.94 29.02
N SER A 133 26.47 6.89 28.96
CA SER A 133 26.83 5.49 29.03
C SER A 133 25.84 4.62 28.23
N ALA A 134 26.20 3.37 27.96
CA ALA A 134 25.32 2.39 27.32
C ALA A 134 24.01 2.22 28.12
N ASP A 135 24.09 2.13 29.45
CA ASP A 135 22.92 2.00 30.33
C ASP A 135 22.04 3.25 30.36
N ALA A 136 22.64 4.44 30.30
CA ALA A 136 21.90 5.69 30.22
C ALA A 136 21.13 5.79 28.89
N LEU A 137 21.78 5.42 27.79
CA LEU A 137 21.16 5.39 26.46
C LEU A 137 20.06 4.34 26.38
N ALA A 138 20.27 3.14 26.92
CA ALA A 138 19.28 2.07 26.94
C ALA A 138 18.01 2.48 27.69
N ARG A 139 18.15 3.12 28.86
CA ARG A 139 17.01 3.61 29.64
C ARG A 139 16.18 4.65 28.89
N GLN A 140 16.81 5.60 28.21
CA GLN A 140 16.10 6.58 27.40
C GLN A 140 15.44 5.95 26.17
N LEU A 141 16.16 5.05 25.47
CA LEU A 141 15.62 4.33 24.32
C LEU A 141 14.44 3.42 24.71
N ALA A 142 14.41 2.83 25.91
CA ALA A 142 13.29 2.01 26.35
C ALA A 142 11.97 2.80 26.40
N ILE A 143 12.00 4.03 26.94
CA ILE A 143 10.83 4.91 27.00
C ILE A 143 10.41 5.34 25.59
N LEU A 144 11.38 5.75 24.77
CA LEU A 144 11.12 6.29 23.43
C LEU A 144 10.68 5.22 22.44
N CYS A 145 11.27 4.03 22.45
CA CYS A 145 10.87 2.92 21.56
C CYS A 145 9.44 2.44 21.84
N ALA A 146 8.92 2.64 23.05
CA ALA A 146 7.51 2.37 23.36
C ALA A 146 6.56 3.36 22.67
N LEU A 147 7.01 4.60 22.43
CA LEU A 147 6.23 5.65 21.77
C LEU A 147 6.50 5.70 20.25
N LEU A 148 7.76 5.62 19.84
CA LEU A 148 8.27 5.72 18.49
C LEU A 148 9.06 4.44 18.17
N PRO A 149 8.38 3.35 17.75
CA PRO A 149 9.02 2.05 17.51
C PRO A 149 9.80 2.02 16.19
N LEU A 150 10.79 2.89 16.05
CA LEU A 150 11.69 2.91 14.90
C LEU A 150 12.54 1.63 14.91
N PRO A 151 12.54 0.82 13.83
CA PRO A 151 13.16 -0.51 13.85
C PRO A 151 14.63 -0.51 14.29
N GLU A 152 15.42 0.46 13.83
CA GLU A 152 16.83 0.59 14.18
C GLU A 152 17.04 1.01 15.64
N TRP A 153 16.14 1.83 16.21
CA TRP A 153 16.20 2.20 17.63
C TRP A 153 15.82 1.01 18.51
N CYS A 154 14.78 0.26 18.15
CA CYS A 154 14.40 -0.98 18.81
C CYS A 154 15.53 -2.04 18.72
N ALA A 155 16.21 -2.14 17.58
CA ALA A 155 17.36 -3.03 17.41
C ALA A 155 18.56 -2.60 18.27
N THR A 156 18.82 -1.29 18.37
CA THR A 156 19.85 -0.73 19.25
C THR A 156 19.54 -1.03 20.71
N LEU A 157 18.30 -0.82 21.14
CA LEU A 157 17.85 -1.16 22.49
C LEU A 157 18.05 -2.66 22.79
N ARG A 158 17.60 -3.55 21.90
CA ARG A 158 17.78 -5.00 22.07
C ARG A 158 19.26 -5.38 22.21
N ARG A 159 20.16 -4.75 21.46
CA ARG A 159 21.61 -5.00 21.57
C ARG A 159 22.20 -4.48 22.89
N LEU A 160 21.73 -3.33 23.37
CA LEU A 160 22.16 -2.76 24.65
C LEU A 160 21.66 -3.56 25.85
N THR A 161 20.51 -4.23 25.74
CA THR A 161 19.90 -5.00 26.83
C THR A 161 20.14 -6.51 26.75
N ALA A 162 20.68 -7.02 25.63
CA ALA A 162 20.99 -8.44 25.48
C ALA A 162 22.26 -8.81 26.24
N ASP A 163 22.20 -9.93 26.96
CA ASP A 163 23.37 -10.57 27.56
C ASP A 163 24.17 -11.25 26.43
N ASN A 164 25.21 -10.57 25.94
CA ASN A 164 25.91 -10.97 24.73
C ASN A 164 27.11 -11.87 25.07
N ASP A 165 26.90 -13.18 25.13
CA ASP A 165 27.96 -14.18 24.90
C ASP A 165 28.30 -14.16 23.40
N PRO A 166 29.58 -14.09 22.98
CA PRO A 166 29.95 -13.68 21.62
C PRO A 166 29.75 -14.82 20.63
N MET A 167 28.56 -14.92 20.05
CA MET A 167 28.32 -15.73 18.85
C MET A 167 28.39 -14.86 17.59
N ASN A 168 29.12 -15.38 16.61
CA ASN A 168 29.65 -14.76 15.39
C ASN A 168 28.74 -13.75 14.66
N GLN A 169 29.34 -12.63 14.25
CA GLN A 169 28.68 -11.55 13.50
C GLN A 169 28.93 -11.73 12.00
N PRO A 170 27.91 -12.03 11.16
CA PRO A 170 28.10 -12.07 9.71
C PRO A 170 28.27 -10.66 9.13
N THR A 171 29.15 -10.54 8.14
CA THR A 171 29.47 -9.30 7.42
C THR A 171 28.24 -8.73 6.71
N ALA A 172 27.77 -7.56 7.17
CA ALA A 172 26.62 -6.88 6.62
C ALA A 172 26.99 -5.88 5.51
N ALA A 173 26.08 -5.68 4.56
CA ALA A 173 26.23 -4.65 3.52
C ALA A 173 26.33 -3.23 4.11
N LYS A 174 26.86 -2.26 3.33
CA LYS A 174 26.94 -0.84 3.75
C LYS A 174 25.56 -0.30 4.16
N VAL A 175 25.51 0.29 5.35
CA VAL A 175 24.35 0.84 6.07
C VAL A 175 24.68 2.26 6.57
N PRO A 176 23.69 3.16 6.80
CA PRO A 176 22.27 3.01 6.52
C PRO A 176 21.91 3.31 5.06
N ARG A 177 20.79 2.75 4.60
CA ARG A 177 20.21 3.00 3.27
C ARG A 177 18.91 3.77 3.45
N TRP A 178 18.58 4.63 2.49
CA TRP A 178 17.23 5.16 2.40
C TRP A 178 16.25 4.02 2.17
N ARG A 179 15.14 4.02 2.91
CA ARG A 179 14.02 3.11 2.67
C ARG A 179 13.07 3.76 1.67
N ALA A 180 12.30 2.94 0.95
CA ALA A 180 11.23 3.43 0.10
C ALA A 180 10.22 4.24 0.91
N ASP A 181 9.38 5.01 0.23
CA ASP A 181 8.38 5.84 0.90
C ASP A 181 7.43 4.97 1.74
N GLU A 182 7.42 5.23 3.03
CA GLU A 182 6.61 4.49 4.01
C GLU A 182 5.66 5.47 4.72
N PRO A 183 4.46 5.00 5.15
CA PRO A 183 3.56 5.84 5.93
C PRO A 183 4.20 6.12 7.30
N LEU A 184 4.48 7.40 7.60
CA LEU A 184 5.09 7.85 8.86
C LEU A 184 4.07 7.86 10.02
N SER A 185 3.22 6.84 10.08
CA SER A 185 2.09 6.68 10.99
C SER A 185 2.47 5.80 12.18
N TRP A 186 3.52 6.17 12.92
CA TRP A 186 3.88 5.51 14.17
C TRP A 186 3.03 6.04 15.33
N ALA A 187 3.16 5.45 16.52
CA ALA A 187 2.60 6.07 17.72
C ALA A 187 3.32 7.42 18.00
N PRO A 188 2.62 8.41 18.59
CA PRO A 188 1.21 8.42 18.99
C PRO A 188 0.23 8.76 17.84
N LEU A 189 0.71 9.07 16.64
CA LEU A 189 -0.14 9.50 15.51
C LEU A 189 -1.15 8.42 15.10
N ARG A 190 -0.74 7.16 15.07
CA ARG A 190 -1.64 6.03 14.74
C ARG A 190 -2.82 5.88 15.71
N PRO A 191 -2.62 5.77 17.04
CA PRO A 191 -3.75 5.71 17.97
C PRO A 191 -4.55 7.02 17.99
N ALA A 192 -3.91 8.19 17.90
CA ALA A 192 -4.62 9.47 17.82
C ALA A 192 -5.56 9.52 16.60
N ARG A 193 -5.11 9.04 15.43
CA ARG A 193 -5.94 8.93 14.22
C ARG A 193 -7.15 8.03 14.44
N LEU A 194 -6.98 6.89 15.11
CA LEU A 194 -8.10 5.97 15.37
C LEU A 194 -9.15 6.64 16.26
N THR A 195 -8.74 7.28 17.35
CA THR A 195 -9.65 7.95 18.29
C THR A 195 -10.34 9.16 17.67
N LEU A 196 -9.57 10.09 17.11
CA LEU A 196 -10.13 11.27 16.42
C LEU A 196 -10.98 10.83 15.23
N GLY A 197 -10.56 9.81 14.50
CA GLY A 197 -11.31 9.27 13.38
C GLY A 197 -12.67 8.70 13.79
N ALA A 198 -12.77 8.12 14.99
CA ALA A 198 -14.02 7.63 15.56
C ALA A 198 -14.93 8.78 15.99
N GLU A 199 -14.41 9.83 16.64
CA GLU A 199 -15.16 11.04 16.99
C GLU A 199 -15.74 11.72 15.74
N LEU A 200 -14.90 11.88 14.69
CA LEU A 200 -15.34 12.42 13.41
C LEU A 200 -16.40 11.54 12.74
N ALA A 201 -16.32 10.21 12.88
CA ALA A 201 -17.33 9.32 12.34
C ALA A 201 -18.70 9.50 13.01
N GLN A 202 -18.73 9.82 14.31
CA GLN A 202 -19.97 10.17 15.01
C GLN A 202 -20.56 11.48 14.47
N LEU A 203 -19.73 12.50 14.28
CA LEU A 203 -20.15 13.77 13.69
C LEU A 203 -20.65 13.59 12.25
N GLU A 204 -19.95 12.80 11.43
CA GLU A 204 -20.39 12.47 10.07
C GLU A 204 -21.72 11.72 10.06
N SER A 205 -21.95 10.83 11.04
CA SER A 205 -23.24 10.15 11.21
C SER A 205 -24.36 11.14 11.55
N LEU A 206 -24.13 12.04 12.49
CA LEU A 206 -25.08 13.09 12.87
C LEU A 206 -25.35 14.07 11.72
N ALA A 207 -24.33 14.43 10.96
CA ALA A 207 -24.47 15.27 9.77
C ALA A 207 -25.32 14.59 8.70
N ARG A 208 -25.19 13.27 8.54
CA ARG A 208 -26.03 12.48 7.62
C ARG A 208 -27.50 12.39 8.06
N ASP A 209 -27.84 12.75 9.29
CA ASP A 209 -29.25 12.88 9.71
C ASP A 209 -29.91 14.16 9.17
N SER A 210 -29.18 15.05 8.49
CA SER A 210 -29.80 16.10 7.66
C SER A 210 -30.48 15.56 6.41
N GLN A 211 -30.15 14.33 5.98
CA GLN A 211 -30.73 13.69 4.81
C GLN A 211 -31.83 12.71 5.20
N THR A 212 -32.99 12.80 4.56
CA THR A 212 -34.08 11.84 4.76
C THR A 212 -33.66 10.44 4.28
N PRO A 213 -34.24 9.35 4.84
CA PRO A 213 -33.99 7.99 4.35
C PRO A 213 -34.25 7.84 2.85
N ILE A 214 -35.26 8.55 2.32
CA ILE A 214 -35.57 8.57 0.89
C ILE A 214 -34.45 9.25 0.09
N ALA A 215 -33.91 10.38 0.59
CA ALA A 215 -32.76 11.05 -0.04
C ALA A 215 -31.50 10.17 -0.01
N LYS A 216 -31.29 9.38 1.06
CA LYS A 216 -30.18 8.41 1.14
C LYS A 216 -30.34 7.28 0.12
N LEU A 217 -31.55 6.74 -0.04
CA LEU A 217 -31.85 5.71 -1.04
C LEU A 217 -31.72 6.24 -2.48
N GLN A 218 -32.14 7.49 -2.72
CA GLN A 218 -31.90 8.21 -3.97
C GLN A 218 -30.41 8.32 -4.29
N GLY A 219 -29.60 8.81 -3.33
CA GLY A 219 -28.16 8.91 -3.49
C GLY A 219 -27.49 7.54 -3.73
N LEU A 220 -27.97 6.48 -3.08
CA LEU A 220 -27.49 5.12 -3.32
C LEU A 220 -27.83 4.64 -4.75
N ALA A 221 -29.04 4.91 -5.23
CA ALA A 221 -29.47 4.59 -6.59
C ALA A 221 -28.60 5.30 -7.63
N THR A 222 -28.31 6.60 -7.44
CA THR A 222 -27.41 7.37 -8.31
C THR A 222 -26.00 6.79 -8.32
N ARG A 223 -25.39 6.54 -7.15
CA ARG A 223 -24.05 5.95 -7.05
C ARG A 223 -23.97 4.56 -7.68
N ARG A 224 -25.04 3.77 -7.57
CA ARG A 224 -25.12 2.46 -8.23
C ARG A 224 -25.12 2.61 -9.74
N ALA A 225 -25.89 3.55 -10.29
CA ALA A 225 -25.90 3.83 -11.73
C ALA A 225 -24.52 4.26 -12.22
N GLU A 226 -23.89 5.24 -11.56
CA GLU A 226 -22.52 5.68 -11.87
C GLU A 226 -21.51 4.52 -11.81
N ARG A 227 -21.60 3.67 -10.78
CA ARG A 227 -20.72 2.51 -10.65
C ARG A 227 -20.93 1.49 -11.76
N LEU A 228 -22.17 1.24 -12.18
CA LEU A 228 -22.46 0.35 -13.29
C LEU A 228 -21.91 0.90 -14.62
N THR A 229 -22.02 2.21 -14.85
CA THR A 229 -21.41 2.88 -16.01
C THR A 229 -19.88 2.73 -15.98
N ALA A 230 -19.23 3.05 -14.86
CA ALA A 230 -17.78 2.92 -14.73
C ALA A 230 -17.29 1.47 -14.89
N LEU A 231 -18.06 0.47 -14.41
CA LEU A 231 -17.76 -0.94 -14.63
C LEU A 231 -17.91 -1.35 -16.10
N ALA A 232 -18.89 -0.80 -16.82
CA ALA A 232 -19.07 -1.05 -18.24
C ALA A 232 -17.92 -0.44 -19.06
N GLU A 233 -17.51 0.78 -18.74
CA GLU A 233 -16.36 1.45 -19.35
C GLU A 233 -15.05 0.67 -19.11
N ALA A 234 -14.77 0.30 -17.86
CA ALA A 234 -13.57 -0.48 -17.54
C ALA A 234 -13.56 -1.86 -18.24
N MET A 235 -14.72 -2.49 -18.40
CA MET A 235 -14.81 -3.74 -19.17
C MET A 235 -14.59 -3.52 -20.67
N ALA A 236 -15.11 -2.42 -21.23
CA ALA A 236 -14.88 -2.06 -22.61
C ALA A 236 -13.38 -1.81 -22.87
N GLU A 237 -12.69 -1.10 -21.97
CA GLU A 237 -11.24 -0.89 -22.02
C GLU A 237 -10.46 -2.21 -22.01
N LEU A 238 -10.81 -3.13 -21.11
CA LEU A 238 -10.22 -4.48 -21.08
C LEU A 238 -10.50 -5.29 -22.36
N GLY A 239 -11.60 -5.02 -23.04
CA GLY A 239 -11.91 -5.59 -24.35
C GLY A 239 -11.00 -5.07 -25.49
N THR A 240 -10.32 -3.93 -25.28
CA THR A 240 -9.40 -3.32 -26.27
C THR A 240 -7.93 -3.75 -26.09
N LEU A 241 -7.67 -4.73 -25.22
CA LEU A 241 -6.32 -5.28 -25.04
C LEU A 241 -5.69 -5.63 -26.38
N SER A 242 -4.49 -5.10 -26.60
CA SER A 242 -3.72 -5.26 -27.82
C SER A 242 -2.24 -5.44 -27.49
N GLY A 243 -1.52 -6.12 -28.38
CA GLY A 243 -0.12 -6.48 -28.19
C GLY A 243 0.13 -7.92 -28.60
N THR A 244 1.41 -8.29 -28.66
CA THR A 244 1.82 -9.67 -28.95
C THR A 244 2.85 -10.09 -27.92
N LEU A 245 2.79 -11.35 -27.46
CA LEU A 245 3.87 -11.94 -26.68
C LEU A 245 4.16 -13.37 -27.08
N TRP A 246 5.36 -13.79 -26.72
CA TRP A 246 5.79 -15.18 -26.77
C TRP A 246 5.32 -15.89 -25.51
N HIS A 247 4.62 -17.00 -25.68
CA HIS A 247 4.17 -17.82 -24.57
C HIS A 247 4.60 -19.28 -24.75
N TRP A 248 4.66 -19.99 -23.62
CA TRP A 248 4.94 -21.41 -23.52
C TRP A 248 4.04 -22.00 -22.44
N GLN A 249 3.49 -23.19 -22.71
CA GLN A 249 2.62 -23.90 -21.78
C GLN A 249 3.16 -25.31 -21.54
N GLY A 250 3.14 -25.74 -20.28
CA GLY A 250 3.59 -27.06 -19.85
C GLY A 250 2.79 -27.55 -18.65
N LEU A 251 2.76 -28.87 -18.46
CA LEU A 251 2.09 -29.53 -17.35
C LEU A 251 3.04 -30.54 -16.73
N GLY A 252 3.11 -30.57 -15.40
CA GLY A 252 3.94 -31.50 -14.64
C GLY A 252 4.29 -30.96 -13.25
N ASP A 253 5.08 -31.73 -12.52
CA ASP A 253 5.74 -31.23 -11.31
C ASP A 253 6.88 -30.25 -11.67
N ALA A 254 7.45 -29.61 -10.65
CA ALA A 254 8.50 -28.60 -10.87
C ALA A 254 9.72 -29.14 -11.63
N ALA A 255 10.13 -30.39 -11.38
CA ALA A 255 11.27 -31.01 -12.06
C ALA A 255 10.98 -31.29 -13.54
N SER A 256 9.77 -31.78 -13.82
CA SER A 256 9.27 -32.02 -15.16
C SER A 256 9.13 -30.71 -15.95
N LEU A 257 8.54 -29.68 -15.34
CA LEU A 257 8.39 -28.36 -15.96
C LEU A 257 9.74 -27.71 -16.26
N ALA A 258 10.71 -27.80 -15.35
CA ALA A 258 12.06 -27.28 -15.57
C ALA A 258 12.76 -27.98 -16.74
N THR A 259 12.61 -29.30 -16.85
CA THR A 259 13.17 -30.09 -17.94
C THR A 259 12.51 -29.75 -19.28
N GLN A 260 11.17 -29.67 -19.32
CA GLN A 260 10.42 -29.30 -20.52
C GLN A 260 10.77 -27.88 -20.99
N LEU A 261 10.92 -26.93 -20.06
CA LEU A 261 11.31 -25.55 -20.38
C LEU A 261 12.77 -25.47 -20.89
N GLY A 262 13.69 -26.20 -20.26
CA GLY A 262 15.10 -26.25 -20.69
C GLY A 262 15.32 -26.90 -22.06
N GLN A 263 14.40 -27.79 -22.48
CA GLN A 263 14.38 -28.40 -23.81
C GLN A 263 13.51 -27.63 -24.82
N SER A 264 12.92 -26.49 -24.43
CA SER A 264 12.13 -25.66 -25.33
C SER A 264 13.01 -24.84 -26.28
N ALA A 265 12.45 -24.40 -27.40
CA ALA A 265 13.12 -23.52 -28.37
C ALA A 265 12.58 -22.09 -28.24
N PRO A 266 13.23 -21.20 -27.44
CA PRO A 266 12.82 -19.80 -27.34
C PRO A 266 13.13 -19.02 -28.63
N PRO A 267 12.62 -17.78 -28.76
CA PRO A 267 12.95 -16.88 -29.86
C PRO A 267 14.46 -16.69 -30.02
N ASP A 268 14.91 -16.44 -31.24
CA ASP A 268 16.33 -16.32 -31.57
C ASP A 268 17.01 -15.09 -30.92
N HIS A 269 18.33 -15.03 -31.04
CA HIS A 269 19.16 -13.95 -30.48
C HIS A 269 18.94 -12.58 -31.13
N SER A 270 17.99 -12.43 -32.07
CA SER A 270 17.60 -11.12 -32.61
C SER A 270 16.89 -10.24 -31.57
N GLN A 271 16.33 -10.85 -30.51
CA GLN A 271 15.68 -10.17 -29.38
C GLN A 271 16.69 -9.94 -28.25
N SER A 272 17.45 -8.84 -28.30
CA SER A 272 18.55 -8.57 -27.35
C SER A 272 18.12 -8.02 -25.98
N MET A 273 16.87 -7.58 -25.83
CA MET A 273 16.30 -7.07 -24.58
C MET A 273 15.03 -7.85 -24.24
N THR A 274 15.09 -8.71 -23.21
CA THR A 274 13.99 -9.62 -22.84
C THR A 274 13.69 -9.54 -21.35
N VAL A 275 12.40 -9.56 -21.00
CA VAL A 275 11.91 -9.73 -19.64
C VAL A 275 10.97 -10.93 -19.63
N GLY A 276 11.11 -11.81 -18.64
CA GLY A 276 10.33 -13.05 -18.53
C GLY A 276 9.62 -13.17 -17.19
N ALA A 277 8.50 -13.88 -17.20
CA ALA A 277 7.76 -14.27 -16.01
C ALA A 277 7.27 -15.71 -16.15
N LEU A 278 7.27 -16.47 -15.05
CA LEU A 278 6.74 -17.84 -14.98
C LEU A 278 5.59 -17.88 -13.97
N LEU A 279 4.40 -18.24 -14.44
CA LEU A 279 3.23 -18.44 -13.60
C LEU A 279 3.05 -19.93 -13.32
N LEU A 280 3.00 -20.32 -12.04
CA LEU A 280 2.79 -21.70 -11.61
C LEU A 280 1.55 -21.75 -10.70
N SER A 281 0.71 -22.76 -10.90
CA SER A 281 -0.49 -22.97 -10.09
C SER A 281 -0.82 -24.45 -10.01
N PRO A 282 -1.30 -24.95 -8.86
CA PRO A 282 -1.81 -26.32 -8.74
C PRO A 282 -3.14 -26.53 -9.47
N SER A 283 -3.79 -25.45 -9.91
CA SER A 283 -5.03 -25.46 -10.71
C SER A 283 -4.82 -24.85 -12.10
N PRO A 284 -5.63 -25.23 -13.12
CA PRO A 284 -5.50 -24.70 -14.48
C PRO A 284 -5.49 -23.18 -14.54
N LEU A 285 -4.54 -22.62 -15.29
CA LEU A 285 -4.39 -21.17 -15.50
C LEU A 285 -5.30 -20.68 -16.65
N THR A 286 -6.56 -21.09 -16.69
CA THR A 286 -7.48 -20.93 -17.83
C THR A 286 -7.57 -19.49 -18.35
N PHE A 287 -7.66 -18.50 -17.46
CA PHE A 287 -7.69 -17.09 -17.85
C PHE A 287 -6.44 -16.69 -18.66
N TRP A 288 -5.25 -17.04 -18.17
CA TRP A 288 -3.98 -16.68 -18.81
C TRP A 288 -3.73 -17.48 -20.09
N GLN A 289 -4.14 -18.75 -20.11
CA GLN A 289 -4.07 -19.60 -21.29
C GLN A 289 -4.94 -19.07 -22.44
N GLU A 290 -6.13 -18.56 -22.13
CA GLU A 290 -7.01 -17.95 -23.14
C GLU A 290 -6.61 -16.52 -23.51
N LEU A 291 -5.91 -15.79 -22.61
CA LEU A 291 -5.40 -14.45 -22.87
C LEU A 291 -4.34 -14.45 -23.98
N THR A 292 -3.58 -15.54 -24.06
CA THR A 292 -2.52 -15.80 -25.05
C THR A 292 -2.81 -17.10 -25.79
N PRO A 293 -3.78 -17.10 -26.72
CA PRO A 293 -4.15 -18.30 -27.46
C PRO A 293 -3.06 -18.77 -28.43
#